data_AF-A0A7S0VU85-F1
#
_entry.id   AF-A0A7S0VU85-F1
#
_cell.length_a   1.000
_cell.length_b   1.000
_cell.length_c   1.000
_cell.angle_alpha   90.00
_cell.angle_beta   90.00
_cell.angle_gamma   90.00
#
_symmetry.space_group_name_H-M   'P 1'
#
loop_
_entity.id
_entity.type
_entity.pdbx_description
1 polymer ?
#
loop_
_entity_poly.entity_id
_entity_poly.type
_entity_poly.pdbx_seq_one_letter_code
_entity_poly.pdbx_strand_id
1 'polypeptide(L)'
;AGVAISFSVSSIRTRPSSGLGGDFVLQTLDASGRVVDEAQGVVSEALVPNRLIKTNVLPLGMSAGSEYGVAVRFQTHNPLPRDASVNVSFPAGFDASQATLVPMEVSNTSSSTVRGVDGA
;
A
#
# COMPACT_ATOMS: atom_id res chain seq x y z
N ALA A 1 0.52 35.13 -31.48
CA ALA A 1 -0.50 34.56 -30.58
C ALA A 1 -0.23 33.06 -30.46
N GLY A 2 -0.26 32.49 -29.25
CA GLY A 2 -0.07 31.04 -29.03
C GLY A 2 -1.38 30.28 -29.12
N VAL A 3 -1.35 29.08 -29.70
CA VAL A 3 -2.50 28.14 -29.72
C VAL A 3 -2.27 27.09 -28.62
N ALA A 4 -3.28 26.84 -27.79
CA ALA A 4 -3.25 25.75 -26.83
C ALA A 4 -3.63 24.44 -27.54
N ILE A 5 -2.81 23.40 -27.36
CA ILE A 5 -3.05 22.06 -27.88
C ILE A 5 -3.31 21.13 -26.69
N SER A 6 -4.30 20.26 -26.80
CA SER A 6 -4.61 19.24 -25.79
C SER A 6 -4.77 17.88 -26.45
N PHE A 7 -4.22 16.86 -25.83
CA PHE A 7 -4.31 15.47 -26.29
C PHE A 7 -4.40 14.53 -25.08
N SER A 8 -5.01 13.37 -25.28
CA SER A 8 -5.08 12.31 -24.26
C SER A 8 -3.97 11.29 -24.48
N VAL A 9 -3.28 10.91 -23.41
CA VAL A 9 -2.36 9.76 -23.42
C VAL A 9 -3.06 8.60 -22.70
N SER A 10 -3.21 7.48 -23.39
CA SER A 10 -3.83 6.27 -22.85
C SER A 10 -2.78 5.23 -22.43
N SER A 11 -3.22 4.20 -21.72
CA SER A 11 -2.36 3.06 -21.30
C SER A 11 -1.18 3.42 -20.39
N ILE A 12 -1.29 4.52 -19.65
CA ILE A 12 -0.32 4.87 -18.60
C ILE A 12 -0.53 3.94 -17.40
N ARG A 13 0.55 3.27 -16.98
CA ARG A 13 0.57 2.45 -15.76
C ARG A 13 1.76 2.82 -14.90
N THR A 14 1.59 2.76 -13.59
CA THR A 14 2.71 2.85 -12.65
C THR A 14 3.60 1.62 -12.80
N ARG A 15 4.92 1.81 -12.80
CA ARG A 15 5.89 0.70 -12.81
C ARG A 15 5.78 -0.15 -11.52
N PRO A 16 6.11 -1.45 -11.56
CA PRO A 16 5.97 -2.34 -10.40
C PRO A 16 7.05 -2.14 -9.31
N SER A 17 7.99 -1.21 -9.50
CA SER A 17 9.10 -0.97 -8.58
C SER A 17 9.16 0.50 -8.15
N SER A 18 9.50 0.74 -6.89
CA SER A 18 9.80 2.08 -6.38
C SER A 18 11.13 2.63 -6.90
N GLY A 19 11.34 3.93 -6.73
CA GLY A 19 12.56 4.66 -7.08
C GLY A 19 12.34 5.73 -8.14
N LEU A 20 13.43 6.33 -8.60
CA LEU A 20 13.41 7.34 -9.66
C LEU A 20 12.92 6.73 -10.98
N GLY A 21 12.06 7.45 -11.69
CA GLY A 21 11.57 7.07 -13.02
C GLY A 21 12.60 7.25 -14.14
N GLY A 22 13.75 7.88 -13.84
CA GLY A 22 14.68 8.41 -14.83
C GLY A 22 14.27 9.81 -15.30
N ASP A 23 15.04 10.40 -16.20
CA ASP A 23 14.68 11.67 -16.81
C ASP A 23 13.81 11.43 -18.04
N PHE A 24 12.75 12.21 -18.18
CA PHE A 24 11.94 12.23 -19.39
C PHE A 24 12.56 13.16 -20.43
N VAL A 25 12.32 12.82 -21.69
CA VAL A 25 12.57 13.68 -22.83
C VAL A 25 11.23 14.01 -23.46
N LEU A 26 10.92 15.30 -23.61
CA LEU A 26 9.76 15.74 -24.36
C LEU A 26 10.22 16.30 -25.70
N GLN A 27 9.63 15.82 -26.79
CA GLN A 27 9.93 16.27 -28.14
C GLN A 27 8.64 16.69 -28.85
N THR A 28 8.73 17.77 -29.62
CA THR A 28 7.77 18.06 -30.69
C THR A 28 8.37 17.56 -31.99
N LEU A 29 7.57 16.89 -32.80
CA LEU A 29 7.99 16.35 -34.09
C LEU A 29 7.19 17.02 -35.20
N ASP A 30 7.82 17.28 -36.35
CA ASP A 30 7.10 17.65 -37.55
C ASP A 30 6.40 16.43 -38.18
N ALA A 31 5.63 16.67 -39.25
CA ALA A 31 4.88 15.60 -39.93
C ALA A 31 5.77 14.52 -40.56
N SER A 32 7.08 14.78 -40.73
CA SER A 32 8.06 13.79 -41.21
C SER A 32 8.72 13.00 -40.08
N GLY A 33 8.36 13.27 -38.83
CA GLY A 33 8.97 12.65 -37.65
C GLY A 33 10.30 13.28 -37.24
N ARG A 34 10.65 14.47 -37.75
CA ARG A 34 11.87 15.17 -37.37
C ARG A 34 11.61 16.01 -36.13
N VAL A 35 12.52 15.95 -35.16
CA VAL A 35 12.46 16.76 -33.94
C VAL A 35 12.53 18.25 -34.29
N VAL A 36 11.57 19.03 -33.79
CA VAL A 36 11.49 20.48 -33.92
C VAL A 36 11.97 21.14 -32.64
N ASP A 37 11.42 20.72 -31.50
CA ASP A 37 11.82 21.14 -30.16
C ASP A 37 12.11 19.91 -29.29
N GLU A 38 13.04 20.07 -28.35
CA GLU A 38 13.38 19.06 -27.36
C GLU A 38 13.58 19.69 -25.98
N ALA A 39 12.97 19.07 -24.96
CA ALA A 39 13.24 19.34 -23.56
C ALA A 39 13.86 18.10 -22.92
N GLN A 40 15.12 18.22 -22.52
CA GLN A 40 15.88 17.20 -21.79
C GLN A 40 15.80 17.44 -20.28
N GLY A 41 16.09 16.39 -19.49
CA GLY A 41 16.21 16.51 -18.04
C GLY A 41 14.87 16.81 -17.35
N VAL A 42 13.75 16.38 -17.93
CA VAL A 42 12.45 16.54 -17.30
C VAL A 42 12.37 15.53 -16.15
N VAL A 43 12.63 16.03 -14.95
CA VAL A 43 12.84 15.22 -13.76
C VAL A 43 11.59 14.43 -13.41
N SER A 44 11.74 13.14 -13.17
CA SER A 44 10.68 12.32 -12.58
C SER A 44 10.63 12.44 -11.07
N GLU A 45 9.43 12.34 -10.52
CA GLU A 45 9.27 12.17 -9.07
C GLU A 45 9.54 10.72 -8.67
N ALA A 46 10.14 10.53 -7.49
CA ALA A 46 10.43 9.20 -6.99
C ALA A 46 9.14 8.47 -6.65
N LEU A 47 8.97 7.27 -7.20
CA LEU A 47 7.87 6.40 -6.79
C LEU A 47 8.21 5.78 -5.45
N VAL A 48 7.40 6.09 -4.44
CA VAL A 48 7.60 5.58 -3.08
C VAL A 48 6.86 4.24 -2.94
N PRO A 49 7.52 3.17 -2.46
CA PRO A 49 6.84 1.91 -2.24
C PRO A 49 5.79 2.08 -1.15
N ASN A 50 4.74 1.26 -1.18
CA ASN A 50 3.79 1.30 -0.06
C ASN A 50 4.50 0.84 1.22
N ARG A 51 4.18 1.49 2.34
CA ARG A 51 4.71 1.15 3.65
C ARG A 51 3.58 1.27 4.66
N LEU A 52 3.56 0.34 5.63
CA LEU A 52 2.71 0.48 6.80
C LEU A 52 3.27 1.56 7.72
N ILE A 53 2.46 2.55 8.06
CA ILE A 53 2.75 3.59 9.04
C ILE A 53 1.77 3.45 10.21
N LYS A 54 2.16 3.89 11.41
CA LYS A 54 1.35 3.77 12.64
C LYS A 54 0.85 2.34 12.89
N THR A 55 1.75 1.37 12.80
CA THR A 55 1.46 -0.03 13.10
C THR A 55 1.34 -0.25 14.60
N ASN A 56 0.25 -0.87 15.02
CA ASN A 56 0.02 -1.22 16.40
C ASN A 56 -0.72 -2.55 16.50
N VAL A 57 -0.26 -3.43 17.39
CA VAL A 57 -0.86 -4.75 17.64
C VAL A 57 -1.03 -4.89 19.14
N LEU A 58 -2.27 -4.83 19.61
CA LEU A 58 -2.60 -4.95 21.04
C LEU A 58 -3.45 -6.18 21.29
N PRO A 59 -3.04 -7.06 22.21
CA PRO A 59 -3.96 -7.99 22.84
C PRO A 59 -5.06 -7.22 23.58
N LEU A 60 -6.31 -7.65 23.41
CA LEU A 60 -7.47 -7.09 24.11
C LEU A 60 -7.71 -7.80 25.46
N GLY A 61 -6.94 -8.85 25.75
CA GLY A 61 -6.90 -9.56 27.03
C GLY A 61 -5.47 -9.99 27.37
N MET A 62 -5.17 -10.15 28.65
CA MET A 62 -3.82 -10.50 29.16
C MET A 62 -3.81 -11.81 29.97
N SER A 63 -4.90 -12.58 29.95
CA SER A 63 -4.99 -13.85 30.68
C SER A 63 -4.47 -14.99 29.80
N ALA A 64 -3.35 -15.59 30.20
CA ALA A 64 -2.83 -16.81 29.59
C ALA A 64 -3.87 -17.94 29.62
N GLY A 65 -3.86 -18.82 28.60
CA GLY A 65 -4.81 -19.94 28.48
C GLY A 65 -6.26 -19.56 28.14
N SER A 66 -6.58 -18.27 27.97
CA SER A 66 -7.90 -17.81 27.56
C SER A 66 -7.94 -17.37 26.09
N GLU A 67 -9.13 -17.39 25.49
CA GLU A 67 -9.36 -16.87 24.15
C GLU A 67 -9.48 -15.34 24.21
N TYR A 68 -8.61 -14.60 23.51
CA TYR A 68 -8.61 -13.13 23.57
C TYR A 68 -8.49 -12.45 22.22
N GLY A 69 -9.07 -11.26 22.17
CA GLY A 69 -9.04 -10.34 21.05
C GLY A 69 -7.62 -9.89 20.63
N VAL A 70 -7.33 -9.67 19.35
CA VAL A 70 -6.11 -8.94 18.92
C VAL A 70 -6.46 -7.77 18.00
N ALA A 71 -6.29 -6.55 18.49
CA ALA A 71 -6.50 -5.35 17.69
C ALA A 71 -5.27 -5.03 16.85
N VAL A 72 -5.40 -5.20 15.53
CA VAL A 72 -4.38 -4.80 14.54
C VAL A 72 -4.78 -3.48 13.92
N ARG A 73 -3.93 -2.47 14.03
CA ARG A 73 -4.12 -1.13 13.46
C ARG A 73 -2.92 -0.76 12.62
N PHE A 74 -3.15 -0.30 11.41
CA PHE A 74 -2.12 0.26 10.54
C PHE A 74 -2.75 1.31 9.63
N GLN A 75 -1.91 2.21 9.14
CA GLN A 75 -2.22 3.08 8.02
C GLN A 75 -1.28 2.73 6.89
N THR A 76 -1.70 2.94 5.66
CA THR A 76 -0.85 2.75 4.49
C THR A 76 -0.41 4.10 3.94
N HIS A 77 0.83 4.21 3.49
CA HIS A 77 1.30 5.41 2.83
C HIS A 77 0.57 5.63 1.49
N ASN A 78 0.35 4.54 0.75
CA ASN A 78 -0.44 4.54 -0.49
C ASN A 78 -1.71 3.69 -0.30
N PRO A 79 -2.81 3.96 -1.02
CA PRO A 79 -3.99 3.08 -0.98
C PRO A 79 -3.63 1.63 -1.32
N LEU A 80 -4.31 0.68 -0.68
CA LEU A 80 -4.16 -0.74 -1.01
C LEU A 80 -4.81 -1.02 -2.38
N PRO A 81 -4.14 -1.78 -3.26
CA PRO A 81 -4.79 -2.34 -4.45
C PRO A 81 -6.02 -3.16 -4.08
N ARG A 82 -6.96 -3.30 -5.02
CA ARG A 82 -8.24 -4.02 -4.83
C ARG A 82 -8.04 -5.45 -4.30
N ASP A 83 -6.98 -6.12 -4.73
CA ASP A 83 -6.69 -7.52 -4.41
C ASP A 83 -5.51 -7.65 -3.43
N ALA A 84 -5.22 -6.61 -2.65
CA ALA A 84 -4.20 -6.66 -1.61
C ALA A 84 -4.61 -7.61 -0.46
N SER A 85 -3.62 -8.28 0.12
CA SER A 85 -3.80 -9.15 1.29
C SER A 85 -2.98 -8.64 2.47
N VAL A 86 -3.54 -8.78 3.68
CA VAL A 86 -2.86 -8.47 4.95
C VAL A 86 -2.57 -9.78 5.65
N ASN A 87 -1.29 -10.09 5.83
CA ASN A 87 -0.86 -11.28 6.56
C ASN A 87 -0.43 -10.90 7.97
N VAL A 88 -1.06 -11.51 8.98
CA VAL A 88 -0.71 -11.36 10.39
C VAL A 88 -0.15 -12.70 10.86
N SER A 89 1.12 -12.70 11.25
CA SER A 89 1.79 -13.90 11.79
C SER A 89 1.90 -13.80 13.30
N PHE A 90 1.53 -14.88 13.98
CA PHE A 90 1.69 -15.02 15.42
C PHE A 90 2.92 -15.88 15.71
N PRO A 91 3.67 -15.61 16.81
CA PRO A 91 4.75 -16.47 17.26
C PRO A 91 4.25 -17.88 17.61
N ALA A 92 5.18 -18.82 17.76
CA ALA A 92 4.86 -20.14 18.31
C ALA A 92 4.20 -20.01 19.70
N GLY A 93 3.21 -20.87 19.99
CA GLY A 93 2.39 -20.82 21.21
C GLY A 93 1.02 -20.13 21.05
N PHE A 94 0.75 -19.54 19.89
CA PHE A 94 -0.55 -18.97 19.55
C PHE A 94 -1.25 -19.84 18.50
N ASP A 95 -2.53 -20.12 18.71
CA ASP A 95 -3.39 -20.79 17.74
C ASP A 95 -4.45 -19.81 17.19
N ALA A 96 -4.22 -19.38 15.96
CA ALA A 96 -5.12 -18.51 15.22
C ALA A 96 -6.01 -19.28 14.21
N SER A 97 -6.03 -20.62 14.24
CA SER A 97 -6.80 -21.43 13.29
C SER A 97 -8.31 -21.20 13.35
N GLN A 98 -8.82 -20.78 14.51
CA GLN A 98 -10.22 -20.44 14.75
C GLN A 98 -10.47 -18.93 14.81
N ALA A 99 -9.47 -18.10 14.49
CA ALA A 99 -9.59 -16.66 14.59
C ALA A 99 -10.58 -16.12 13.55
N THR A 100 -11.47 -15.24 13.99
CA THR A 100 -12.43 -14.56 13.11
C THR A 100 -12.04 -13.10 12.94
N LEU A 101 -12.11 -12.60 11.71
CA LEU A 101 -11.90 -11.18 11.42
C LEU A 101 -13.18 -10.39 11.70
N VAL A 102 -13.09 -9.42 12.61
CA VAL A 102 -14.17 -8.48 12.89
C VAL A 102 -13.75 -7.10 12.39
N PRO A 103 -14.44 -6.50 11.41
CA PRO A 103 -14.11 -5.17 10.93
C PRO A 103 -14.33 -4.16 12.05
N MET A 104 -13.24 -3.50 12.45
CA MET A 104 -13.28 -2.43 13.43
C MET A 104 -13.50 -1.12 12.69
N GLU A 105 -14.77 -0.71 12.55
CA GLU A 105 -15.12 0.67 12.20
C GLU A 105 -14.39 1.62 13.16
N VAL A 106 -13.96 2.80 12.68
CA VAL A 106 -13.35 3.84 13.53
C VAL A 106 -14.45 4.47 14.38
N SER A 107 -14.97 3.71 15.33
CA SER A 107 -15.76 4.16 16.47
C SER A 107 -15.76 3.02 17.49
N ASN A 108 -14.85 3.15 18.46
CA ASN A 108 -14.77 2.44 19.74
C ASN A 108 -15.35 1.01 19.79
N THR A 109 -14.42 0.05 19.70
CA THR A 109 -14.48 -1.35 20.17
C THR A 109 -14.75 -2.38 19.07
N SER A 110 -13.74 -3.17 18.72
CA SER A 110 -13.96 -4.50 18.11
C SER A 110 -12.87 -5.47 18.54
N SER A 111 -13.31 -6.71 18.81
CA SER A 111 -12.55 -7.83 19.37
C SER A 111 -12.47 -8.96 18.35
N SER A 112 -11.30 -9.58 18.20
CA SER A 112 -11.04 -10.73 17.32
C SER A 112 -10.36 -11.85 18.10
N THR A 113 -11.12 -12.86 18.51
CA THR A 113 -10.65 -13.91 19.41
C THR A 113 -9.57 -14.82 18.78
N VAL A 114 -8.46 -15.02 19.49
CA VAL A 114 -7.35 -15.95 19.19
C VAL A 114 -7.16 -16.84 20.42
N ARG A 115 -6.96 -18.16 20.24
CA ARG A 115 -6.71 -19.08 21.36
C ARG A 115 -5.21 -19.19 21.63
N GLY A 116 -4.80 -18.97 22.88
CA GLY A 116 -3.46 -19.38 23.32
C GLY A 116 -3.43 -20.91 23.50
N VAL A 117 -2.41 -21.58 22.95
CA VAL A 117 -2.15 -22.99 23.26
C VAL A 117 -0.98 -23.04 24.22
N ASP A 118 -1.25 -23.46 25.46
CA ASP A 118 -0.23 -23.55 26.49
C ASP A 118 0.85 -24.56 26.08
N GLY A 119 2.11 -24.11 26.13
CA GLY A 119 3.27 -24.93 25.86
C GLY A 119 3.51 -25.95 26.97
N ALA A 120 3.73 -27.19 26.56
CA ALA A 120 4.44 -28.23 27.29
C ALA A 120 5.51 -28.82 26.37
#